data_AF-A0A662TSU0-F1
#
_entry.id   AF-A0A662TSU0-F1
#
_cell.length_a   1.000
_cell.length_b   1.000
_cell.length_c   1.000
_cell.angle_alpha   90.00
_cell.angle_beta   90.00
_cell.angle_gamma   90.00
#
_symmetry.space_group_name_H-M   'P 1'
#
loop_
_entity.id
_entity.type
_entity.pdbx_description
1 polymer ?
#
loop_
_entity_poly.entity_id
_entity_poly.type
_entity_poly.pdbx_seq_one_letter_code
_entity_poly.pdbx_strand_id
1 'polypeptide(L)'
;MFDYIEIGPAPADESCAQVGDPDYSEKALKECRRFIKLIRSKLGPEPEGAELRVKSFSHDFGRYYEVVCYYDSDNEEAMEYAFRCEREAPTTWDEKETTTPS
;
A
#
# COMPACT_ATOMS: atom_id res chain seq x y z
N MET A 1 11.40 5.30 16.45
CA MET A 1 10.61 4.09 16.84
C MET A 1 9.87 3.64 15.60
N PHE A 2 9.78 2.34 15.29
CA PHE A 2 9.06 1.92 14.09
C PHE A 2 7.55 1.88 14.30
N ASP A 3 6.82 2.55 13.42
CA ASP A 3 5.37 2.53 13.32
C ASP A 3 4.95 2.14 11.88
N TYR A 4 3.66 2.04 11.60
CA TYR A 4 3.14 1.81 10.25
C TYR A 4 1.84 2.56 10.00
N ILE A 5 1.59 2.85 8.72
CA ILE A 5 0.30 3.36 8.24
C ILE A 5 -0.32 2.36 7.26
N GLU A 6 -1.64 2.23 7.33
CA GLU A 6 -2.46 1.40 6.45
C GLU A 6 -2.80 2.19 5.19
N ILE A 7 -2.52 1.62 4.02
CA ILE A 7 -2.81 2.23 2.71
C ILE A 7 -4.04 1.56 2.09
N GLY A 8 -4.17 0.25 2.31
CA GLY A 8 -5.28 -0.56 1.82
C GLY A 8 -4.85 -1.70 0.90
N PRO A 9 -5.79 -2.58 0.52
CA PRO A 9 -5.48 -3.80 -0.25
C PRO A 9 -5.29 -3.57 -1.75
N ALA A 10 -5.84 -2.48 -2.29
CA ALA A 10 -5.88 -2.11 -3.70
C ALA A 10 -6.08 -0.57 -3.81
N PRO A 11 -5.93 0.02 -5.01
CA PRO A 11 -6.28 1.42 -5.26
C PRO A 11 -7.72 1.74 -4.83
N ALA A 12 -7.95 2.95 -4.29
CA ALA A 12 -9.19 3.31 -3.62
C ALA A 12 -10.45 3.26 -4.51
N ASP A 13 -10.33 3.51 -5.81
CA ASP A 13 -11.44 3.49 -6.76
C ASP A 13 -11.62 2.12 -7.45
N GLU A 14 -10.87 1.10 -7.03
CA GLU A 14 -10.88 -0.23 -7.64
C GLU A 14 -11.61 -1.25 -6.77
N SER A 15 -12.22 -2.24 -7.42
CA SER A 15 -12.78 -3.39 -6.70
C SER A 15 -11.65 -4.25 -6.14
N CYS A 16 -11.66 -4.51 -4.83
CA CYS A 16 -10.74 -5.42 -4.16
C CYS A 16 -11.33 -6.84 -4.05
N ALA A 17 -10.47 -7.86 -3.98
CA ALA A 17 -10.87 -9.22 -3.61
C ALA A 17 -11.78 -9.24 -2.37
N GLN A 18 -12.84 -10.06 -2.43
CA GLN A 18 -13.86 -10.14 -1.38
C GLN A 18 -13.61 -11.33 -0.44
N VAL A 19 -13.69 -11.08 0.87
CA VAL A 19 -13.54 -12.12 1.90
C VAL A 19 -14.66 -13.15 1.71
N GLY A 20 -14.30 -14.42 1.58
CA GLY A 20 -15.23 -15.53 1.32
C GLY A 20 -15.09 -16.18 -0.06
N ASP A 21 -14.31 -15.58 -0.97
CA ASP A 21 -13.87 -16.25 -2.20
C ASP A 21 -12.89 -17.39 -1.86
N PRO A 22 -13.04 -18.60 -2.44
CA PRO A 22 -12.11 -19.71 -2.21
C PRO A 22 -10.64 -19.35 -2.44
N ASP A 23 -10.39 -18.44 -3.37
CA ASP A 23 -9.04 -18.01 -3.76
C ASP A 23 -8.68 -16.62 -3.20
N TYR A 24 -9.43 -16.13 -2.21
CA TYR A 24 -9.28 -14.78 -1.66
C TYR A 24 -7.82 -14.44 -1.31
N SER A 25 -7.15 -15.34 -0.58
CA SER A 25 -5.79 -15.07 -0.10
C SER A 25 -4.80 -14.90 -1.26
N GLU A 26 -4.92 -15.71 -2.32
CA GLU A 26 -4.03 -15.61 -3.47
C GLU A 26 -4.31 -14.33 -4.27
N LYS A 27 -5.59 -14.02 -4.50
CA LYS A 27 -6.03 -12.80 -5.20
C LYS A 27 -5.59 -11.54 -4.46
N ALA A 28 -5.88 -11.44 -3.16
CA ALA A 28 -5.53 -10.30 -2.33
C ALA A 28 -4.00 -10.08 -2.27
N LEU A 29 -3.21 -11.14 -2.08
CA LEU A 29 -1.75 -11.03 -2.08
C LEU A 29 -1.20 -10.55 -3.43
N LYS A 30 -1.80 -10.99 -4.55
CA LYS A 30 -1.41 -10.56 -5.89
C LYS A 30 -1.75 -9.09 -6.13
N GLU A 31 -2.94 -8.66 -5.72
CA GLU A 31 -3.38 -7.26 -5.77
C GLU A 31 -2.48 -6.36 -4.92
N CYS A 32 -2.25 -6.69 -3.65
CA CYS A 32 -1.36 -5.93 -2.77
C CYS A 32 0.06 -5.79 -3.35
N ARG A 33 0.63 -6.88 -3.88
CA ARG A 33 1.97 -6.85 -4.52
C ARG A 33 1.98 -6.00 -5.78
N ARG A 34 0.90 -5.99 -6.57
CA ARG A 34 0.76 -5.11 -7.72
C ARG A 34 0.67 -3.65 -7.25
N PHE A 35 -0.08 -3.39 -6.19
CA PHE A 35 -0.29 -2.06 -5.66
C PHE A 35 1.01 -1.44 -5.11
N ILE A 36 1.81 -2.20 -4.37
CA ILE A 36 3.16 -1.77 -3.95
C ILE A 36 4.01 -1.32 -5.13
N LYS A 37 4.01 -2.08 -6.24
CA LYS A 37 4.77 -1.71 -7.44
C LYS A 37 4.25 -0.41 -8.06
N LEU A 38 2.93 -0.20 -8.04
CA LEU A 38 2.32 1.01 -8.58
C LEU A 38 2.63 2.23 -7.71
N ILE A 39 2.54 2.09 -6.38
CA ILE A 39 2.95 3.14 -5.42
C ILE A 39 4.42 3.52 -5.66
N ARG A 40 5.33 2.54 -5.74
CA ARG A 40 6.75 2.80 -6.04
C ARG A 40 6.97 3.44 -7.41
N SER A 41 6.14 3.11 -8.40
CA SER A 41 6.21 3.73 -9.72
C SER A 41 5.77 5.19 -9.71
N LYS A 42 4.85 5.57 -8.83
CA LYS A 42 4.33 6.95 -8.73
C LYS A 42 5.16 7.82 -7.78
N LEU A 43 5.52 7.29 -6.61
CA LEU A 43 6.13 8.04 -5.52
C LEU A 43 7.65 7.85 -5.41
N GLY A 44 8.21 6.89 -6.16
CA GLY A 44 9.61 6.48 -6.05
C GLY A 44 9.83 5.38 -5.02
N PRO A 45 11.08 4.86 -4.93
CA PRO A 45 11.45 3.85 -3.93
C PRO A 45 11.37 4.42 -2.51
N GLU A 46 11.21 3.53 -1.53
CA GLU A 46 11.23 3.92 -0.12
C GLU A 46 12.60 4.48 0.30
N PRO A 47 12.66 5.58 1.07
CA PRO A 47 13.88 6.08 1.68
C PRO A 47 14.35 5.16 2.83
N GLU A 48 15.56 5.43 3.35
CA GLU A 48 16.03 4.73 4.54
C GLU A 48 15.05 4.94 5.71
N GLY A 49 14.73 3.84 6.41
CA GLY A 49 13.77 3.86 7.50
C GLY A 49 12.31 3.70 7.08
N ALA A 50 11.97 3.66 5.79
CA ALA A 50 10.63 3.33 5.29
C ALA A 50 10.59 2.02 4.50
N GLU A 51 9.48 1.29 4.56
CA GLU A 51 9.29 0.05 3.80
C GLU A 51 7.82 -0.27 3.51
N LEU A 52 7.47 -0.45 2.23
CA LEU A 52 6.15 -0.95 1.83
C LEU A 52 6.09 -2.47 1.92
N ARG A 53 5.11 -2.99 2.66
CA ARG A 53 4.88 -4.43 2.82
C ARG A 53 3.41 -4.79 2.79
N VAL A 54 3.16 -6.08 2.54
CA VAL A 54 1.84 -6.67 2.74
C VAL A 54 1.73 -7.17 4.17
N LYS A 55 0.73 -6.70 4.91
CA LYS A 55 0.43 -7.12 6.28
C LYS A 55 -0.87 -7.91 6.30
N SER A 56 -0.86 -9.04 7.02
CA SER A 56 -2.07 -9.81 7.28
C SER A 56 -2.72 -9.36 8.58
N PHE A 57 -4.00 -9.06 8.55
CA PHE A 57 -4.81 -8.75 9.72
C PHE A 57 -5.78 -9.91 9.98
N SER A 58 -5.94 -10.28 11.25
CA SER A 58 -6.88 -11.34 11.65
C SER A 58 -8.23 -10.73 12.00
N HIS A 59 -9.29 -11.25 11.42
CA HIS A 59 -10.68 -10.89 11.72
C HIS A 59 -11.51 -12.15 11.97
N ASP A 60 -12.70 -12.00 12.56
CA ASP A 60 -13.57 -13.11 12.97
C ASP A 60 -14.00 -14.01 11.80
N PHE A 61 -13.94 -13.49 10.57
CA PHE A 61 -14.33 -14.18 9.33
C PHE A 61 -13.15 -14.65 8.47
N GLY A 62 -11.92 -14.53 8.96
CA GLY A 62 -10.71 -14.92 8.24
C GLY A 62 -9.60 -13.88 8.36
N ARG A 63 -8.53 -14.06 7.56
CA ARG A 63 -7.45 -13.09 7.46
C ARG A 63 -7.67 -12.23 6.23
N TYR A 64 -7.48 -10.92 6.36
CA TYR A 64 -7.39 -10.00 5.21
C TYR A 64 -5.98 -9.46 5.08
N TYR A 65 -5.65 -8.93 3.90
CA TYR A 65 -4.31 -8.45 3.57
C TYR A 65 -4.40 -7.02 3.09
N GLU A 66 -3.49 -6.17 3.56
CA GLU A 66 -3.37 -4.79 3.08
C GLU A 66 -1.91 -4.42 2.84
N VAL A 67 -1.72 -3.39 2.02
CA VAL A 67 -0.44 -2.70 1.92
C VAL A 67 -0.32 -1.73 3.09
N VAL A 68 0.83 -1.79 3.76
CA VAL A 68 1.24 -0.85 4.81
C VAL A 68 2.59 -0.26 4.47
N CYS A 69 2.85 0.96 4.92
CA CYS A 69 4.20 1.53 4.96
C CYS A 69 4.68 1.51 6.41
N TYR A 70 5.71 0.70 6.69
CA TYR A 70 6.47 0.83 7.94
C TYR A 70 7.39 2.04 7.83
N TYR A 71 7.56 2.80 8.90
CA TYR A 71 8.47 3.94 8.94
C TYR A 71 9.09 4.11 10.33
N ASP A 72 10.32 4.60 10.38
CA ASP A 72 10.94 5.08 11.62
C ASP A 72 10.41 6.48 11.95
N SER A 73 9.67 6.60 13.05
CA SER A 73 9.11 7.86 13.56
C SER A 73 10.18 8.89 13.93
N ASP A 74 11.43 8.48 14.09
CA ASP A 74 12.54 9.37 14.41
C ASP A 74 13.24 9.88 13.13
N ASN A 75 12.81 9.42 11.96
CA ASN A 75 13.29 9.84 10.64
C ASN A 75 12.18 10.59 9.87
N GLU A 76 12.38 11.90 9.69
CA GLU A 76 11.41 12.78 9.02
C GLU A 76 11.15 12.39 7.56
N GLU A 77 12.16 11.91 6.83
CA GLU A 77 12.00 11.49 5.43
C GLU A 77 11.18 10.20 5.32
N ALA A 78 11.42 9.24 6.22
CA ALA A 78 10.66 8.00 6.30
C ALA A 78 9.19 8.27 6.67
N MET A 79 8.98 9.17 7.64
CA MET A 79 7.65 9.60 8.06
C MET A 79 6.88 10.31 6.94
N GLU A 80 7.51 11.28 6.27
CA GLU A 80 6.89 11.99 5.13
C GLU A 80 6.58 11.02 3.99
N TYR A 81 7.47 10.06 3.69
CA TYR A 81 7.19 9.04 2.68
C TYR A 81 5.96 8.19 3.03
N ALA A 82 5.81 7.77 4.30
CA ALA A 82 4.66 6.99 4.74
C ALA A 82 3.35 7.78 4.62
N PHE A 83 3.32 9.04 5.04
CA PHE A 83 2.13 9.90 4.89
C PHE A 83 1.83 10.23 3.43
N ARG A 84 2.85 10.41 2.58
CA ARG A 84 2.67 10.55 1.13
C ARG A 84 2.08 9.29 0.51
N CYS A 85 2.48 8.11 0.97
CA CYS A 85 1.86 6.86 0.50
C CYS A 85 0.36 6.82 0.81
N GLU A 86 -0.07 7.26 1.99
CA GLU A 86 -1.51 7.30 2.33
C GLU A 86 -2.27 8.37 1.53
N ARG A 87 -1.71 9.58 1.40
CA ARG A 87 -2.36 10.71 0.70
C ARG A 87 -2.34 10.61 -0.81
N GLU A 88 -1.25 10.08 -1.38
CA GLU A 88 -0.92 10.16 -2.81
C GLU A 88 -0.82 8.78 -3.47
N ALA A 89 -1.25 7.70 -2.80
CA ALA A 89 -1.38 6.40 -3.45
C ALA A 89 -2.19 6.52 -4.77
N PRO A 90 -1.84 5.74 -5.81
CA PRO A 90 -2.66 5.62 -7.01
C PRO A 90 -4.10 5.23 -6.64
N THR A 91 -5.10 5.90 -7.22
CA THR A 91 -6.51 5.54 -6.94
C THR A 91 -7.08 4.53 -7.93
N THR A 92 -6.40 4.33 -9.08
CA THR A 92 -6.75 3.32 -10.09
C THR A 92 -5.54 2.50 -10.53
N TRP A 93 -5.76 1.34 -11.15
CA TRP A 93 -4.66 0.48 -11.63
C TRP A 93 -3.88 1.02 -12.84
N ASP A 94 -4.52 1.91 -13.60
CA ASP A 94 -4.01 2.45 -14.86
C ASP A 94 -3.35 3.82 -14.68
N GLU A 95 -3.32 4.36 -13.47
CA GLU A 95 -2.66 5.62 -13.15
C GLU A 95 -1.15 5.48 -13.39
N LYS A 96 -0.71 6.00 -14.52
CA LYS A 96 0.71 6.16 -14.87
C LYS A 96 1.12 7.58 -14.54
N GLU A 97 2.36 7.73 -14.06
CA GLU A 97 3.07 8.99 -13.77
C GLU A 97 2.40 10.20 -14.41
N THR A 98 1.42 10.80 -13.73
CA THR A 98 0.93 12.11 -14.14
C THR A 98 1.97 13.09 -13.65
N THR A 99 3.03 13.26 -14.45
CA THR A 99 3.87 14.46 -14.42
C THR A 99 2.94 15.66 -14.37
N THR A 100 2.83 16.30 -13.22
CA THR A 100 2.31 17.65 -13.13
C THR A 100 3.30 18.53 -13.90
N PRO A 101 2.94 19.11 -15.05
CA PRO A 101 3.78 20.14 -15.63
C PRO A 101 3.70 21.35 -14.71
N SER A 102 4.85 21.81 -14.22
CA SER A 102 4.99 23.12 -13.58
C SER A 102 4.64 24.25 -14.55
#